data_AF-A0A518C2E4-F1
#
_entry.id   AF-A0A518C2E4-F1
#
_cell.length_a   1.000
_cell.length_b   1.000
_cell.length_c   1.000
_cell.angle_alpha   90.00
_cell.angle_beta   90.00
_cell.angle_gamma   90.00
#
_symmetry.space_group_name_H-M   'P 1'
#
loop_
_entity.id
_entity.type
_entity.pdbx_description
1 polymer ?
#
loop_
_entity_poly.entity_id
_entity_poly.type
_entity_poly.pdbx_seq_one_letter_code
_entity_poly.pdbx_strand_id
1 'polypeptide(L)'
;MEADQDEALSSTAFPADDAASTDPYDLEATKWLVPAALVLFAMLLLEIVVLLAWRTPGEEHGIFIRFGQAGIAGFYLACGWAKWWVRWLVAFGAVVAFSITMIQQIDPVAYVMFGVLIMLSAGFTYLVRMIVAVIRGESSSSQRFTIFGLMLVTGIAAVCAVAMSNLPEFQEPARGASIVIMMACFGLCLITQCSPLWTTSQRQAIPFVASAVSLALLMPFAICLVFYLIQDQMPPIWNVVSACWLMAFTTWVTLYPLVFVFYGMGGSLVDPSWKLKPRYERPHRPARIEAEVDVLMSDPGDGN
;
A
#
# COMPACT_ATOMS: atom_id res chain seq x y z
N MET A 1 48.51 52.25 39.09
CA MET A 1 47.35 52.52 39.97
C MET A 1 46.14 52.09 39.17
N GLU A 2 45.41 51.03 39.46
CA GLU A 2 45.37 50.05 40.55
C GLU A 2 45.11 48.67 39.93
N ALA A 3 45.56 47.64 40.62
CA ALA A 3 45.20 46.24 40.39
C ALA A 3 43.95 45.90 41.22
N ASP A 4 43.26 44.82 40.84
CA ASP A 4 42.47 43.86 41.67
C ASP A 4 41.41 43.23 40.75
N GLN A 5 41.54 42.00 40.22
CA GLN A 5 41.45 40.69 40.90
C GLN A 5 40.26 40.59 41.85
N ASP A 6 39.26 39.78 41.49
CA ASP A 6 38.75 38.74 42.39
C ASP A 6 37.94 37.68 41.63
N GLU A 7 38.49 36.48 41.64
CA GLU A 7 37.79 35.21 41.44
C GLU A 7 36.86 34.95 42.63
N ALA A 8 35.68 34.38 42.39
CA ALA A 8 35.03 33.55 43.40
C ALA A 8 34.10 32.52 42.74
N LEU A 9 34.65 31.33 42.53
CA LEU A 9 33.92 30.07 42.49
C LEU A 9 33.38 29.73 43.90
N SER A 10 32.31 28.92 43.91
CA SER A 10 31.65 28.22 45.04
C SER A 10 30.35 28.88 45.54
N SER A 11 29.26 28.17 45.86
CA SER A 11 29.04 26.73 45.98
C SER A 11 27.55 26.39 45.86
N THR A 12 27.28 25.21 45.29
CA THR A 12 26.27 24.21 45.68
C THR A 12 24.98 24.66 46.38
N ALA A 13 23.88 24.57 45.64
CA ALA A 13 22.61 24.06 46.17
C ALA A 13 21.85 23.34 45.05
N PHE A 14 21.97 22.01 45.00
CA PHE A 14 20.92 21.17 44.44
C PHE A 14 19.70 21.24 45.37
N PRO A 15 18.49 21.33 44.83
CA PRO A 15 17.41 20.47 45.26
C PRO A 15 17.19 19.39 44.19
N ALA A 16 17.39 18.16 44.61
CA ALA A 16 16.83 16.99 43.95
C ALA A 16 15.29 17.03 44.02
N ASP A 17 14.68 16.47 42.98
CA ASP A 17 13.39 15.79 42.94
C ASP A 17 12.16 16.53 43.50
N ASP A 18 11.27 16.96 42.60
CA ASP A 18 10.19 16.06 42.17
C ASP A 18 9.19 16.74 41.21
N ALA A 19 8.55 15.88 40.42
CA ALA A 19 7.27 16.05 39.72
C ALA A 19 7.29 16.45 38.24
N ALA A 20 7.63 15.45 37.42
CA ALA A 20 6.95 15.08 36.17
C ALA A 20 6.78 16.15 35.07
N SER A 21 7.56 16.03 33.98
CA SER A 21 6.96 16.03 32.64
C SER A 21 7.94 15.60 31.55
N THR A 22 7.59 14.50 30.90
CA THR A 22 7.80 14.22 29.46
C THR A 22 9.24 14.26 28.95
N ASP A 23 9.90 13.11 29.09
CA ASP A 23 11.00 12.73 28.22
C ASP A 23 10.60 12.93 26.74
N PRO A 24 11.33 13.69 25.93
CA PRO A 24 11.01 13.96 24.52
C PRO A 24 11.26 12.76 23.59
N TYR A 25 11.66 11.60 24.15
CA TYR A 25 11.67 10.34 23.43
C TYR A 25 10.23 9.97 23.02
N ASP A 26 10.08 9.63 21.73
CA ASP A 26 8.89 9.07 21.07
C ASP A 26 7.76 9.97 20.53
N LEU A 27 7.90 11.30 20.49
CA LEU A 27 6.98 12.13 19.68
C LEU A 27 7.12 11.88 18.17
N GLU A 28 8.27 11.40 17.69
CA GLU A 28 8.43 11.00 16.29
C GLU A 28 7.93 9.58 16.00
N ALA A 29 8.10 8.63 16.92
CA ALA A 29 7.60 7.27 16.74
C ALA A 29 6.06 7.24 16.74
N THR A 30 5.44 7.98 17.67
CA THR A 30 3.98 8.11 17.77
C THR A 30 3.34 8.71 16.51
N LYS A 31 3.99 9.67 15.85
CA LYS A 31 3.50 10.25 14.57
C LYS A 31 3.25 9.20 13.48
N TRP A 32 4.05 8.13 13.44
CA TRP A 32 3.90 7.05 12.45
C TRP A 32 3.03 5.89 12.93
N LEU A 33 2.96 5.69 14.26
CA LEU A 33 2.13 4.67 14.88
C LEU A 33 0.64 5.01 14.82
N VAL A 34 0.25 6.28 14.94
CA VAL A 34 -1.16 6.70 14.89
C VAL A 34 -1.85 6.31 13.57
N PRO A 35 -1.28 6.59 12.38
CA PRO A 35 -1.80 6.09 11.11
C PRO A 35 -1.96 4.57 11.07
N ALA A 36 -0.92 3.85 11.48
CA ALA A 36 -0.92 2.39 11.42
C ALA A 36 -1.96 1.78 12.37
N ALA A 37 -2.06 2.32 13.58
CA ALA A 37 -3.05 1.93 14.56
C ALA A 37 -4.47 2.22 14.06
N LEU A 38 -4.71 3.34 13.36
CA LEU A 38 -6.01 3.66 12.78
C LEU A 38 -6.38 2.73 11.63
N VAL A 39 -5.43 2.40 10.75
CA VAL A 39 -5.64 1.43 9.67
C VAL A 39 -6.01 0.07 10.26
N LEU A 40 -5.22 -0.40 11.22
CA LEU A 40 -5.43 -1.67 11.88
C LEU A 40 -6.74 -1.67 12.69
N PHE A 41 -7.04 -0.59 13.40
CA PHE A 41 -8.29 -0.42 14.15
C PHE A 41 -9.51 -0.42 13.21
N ALA A 42 -9.45 0.28 12.08
CA ALA A 42 -10.54 0.29 11.11
C ALA A 42 -10.76 -1.09 10.49
N MET A 43 -9.69 -1.83 10.17
CA MET A 43 -9.77 -3.22 9.71
C MET A 43 -10.39 -4.11 10.79
N LEU A 44 -9.95 -4.00 12.05
CA LEU A 44 -10.46 -4.78 13.18
C LEU A 44 -11.93 -4.44 13.50
N LEU A 45 -12.31 -3.16 13.47
CA LEU A 45 -13.68 -2.73 13.73
C LEU A 45 -14.63 -3.25 12.66
N LEU A 46 -14.20 -3.19 11.39
CA LEU A 46 -14.97 -3.79 10.30
C LEU A 46 -15.03 -5.31 10.43
N GLU A 47 -13.96 -5.97 10.84
CA GLU A 47 -13.95 -7.41 11.12
C GLU A 47 -14.93 -7.78 12.24
N ILE A 48 -15.01 -6.98 13.31
CA ILE A 48 -16.02 -7.16 14.37
C ILE A 48 -17.44 -7.04 13.79
N VAL A 49 -17.69 -6.06 12.93
CA VAL A 49 -18.99 -5.90 12.25
C VAL A 49 -19.31 -7.12 11.37
N VAL A 50 -18.33 -7.62 10.62
CA VAL A 50 -18.47 -8.83 9.80
C VAL A 50 -18.79 -10.05 10.67
N LEU A 51 -18.08 -10.23 11.78
CA LEU A 51 -18.33 -11.32 12.72
C LEU A 51 -19.72 -11.25 13.38
N LEU A 52 -20.20 -10.04 13.66
CA LEU A 52 -21.52 -9.84 14.27
C LEU A 52 -22.66 -10.01 13.26
N ALA A 53 -22.48 -9.54 12.03
CA ALA A 53 -23.49 -9.62 10.97
C ALA A 53 -23.56 -10.99 10.31
N TRP A 54 -22.42 -11.69 10.17
CA TRP A 54 -22.29 -13.01 9.55
C TRP A 54 -21.93 -14.10 10.57
N ARG A 55 -22.64 -14.10 11.71
CA ARG A 55 -22.45 -15.06 12.79
C ARG A 55 -22.95 -16.47 12.44
N THR A 56 -23.54 -16.69 11.27
CA THR A 56 -23.98 -18.01 10.81
C THR A 56 -22.79 -18.81 10.27
N PRO A 57 -22.32 -19.86 10.99
CA PRO A 57 -21.26 -20.72 10.50
C PRO A 57 -21.75 -21.45 9.23
N GLY A 58 -21.17 -21.11 8.07
CA GLY A 58 -21.50 -21.74 6.79
C GLY A 58 -21.66 -20.78 5.61
N GLU A 59 -21.77 -19.46 5.83
CA GLU A 59 -21.85 -18.52 4.70
C GLU A 59 -20.46 -18.12 4.18
N GLU A 60 -20.09 -18.70 3.04
CA GLU A 60 -18.84 -18.47 2.27
C GLU A 60 -18.53 -16.98 2.01
N HIS A 61 -19.54 -16.12 2.09
CA HIS A 61 -19.47 -14.67 1.89
C HIS A 61 -18.48 -13.95 2.82
N GLY A 62 -18.32 -14.42 4.06
CA GLY A 62 -17.42 -13.78 5.03
C GLY A 62 -15.94 -13.81 4.62
N ILE A 63 -15.51 -14.80 3.84
CA ILE A 63 -14.11 -14.90 3.35
C ILE A 63 -13.84 -13.80 2.32
N PHE A 64 -14.79 -13.55 1.42
CA PHE A 64 -14.65 -12.56 0.36
C PHE A 64 -14.57 -11.13 0.91
N ILE A 65 -15.27 -10.83 2.00
CA ILE A 65 -15.13 -9.53 2.69
C ILE A 65 -13.67 -9.32 3.15
N ARG A 66 -13.07 -10.35 3.74
CA ARG A 66 -11.67 -10.31 4.21
C ARG A 66 -10.68 -10.22 3.06
N PHE A 67 -10.95 -10.85 1.92
CA PHE A 67 -10.12 -10.65 0.72
C PHE A 67 -10.13 -9.20 0.24
N GLY A 68 -11.27 -8.50 0.32
CA GLY A 68 -11.34 -7.06 0.08
C GLY A 68 -10.42 -6.26 1.00
N GLN A 69 -10.48 -6.56 2.31
CA GLN A 69 -9.64 -5.92 3.33
C GLN A 69 -8.14 -6.24 3.17
N ALA A 70 -7.81 -7.49 2.82
CA ALA A 70 -6.45 -7.92 2.51
C ALA A 70 -5.88 -7.15 1.31
N GLY A 71 -6.70 -6.85 0.30
CA GLY A 71 -6.31 -5.96 -0.79
C GLY A 71 -5.90 -4.56 -0.32
N ILE A 72 -6.66 -3.98 0.63
CA ILE A 72 -6.34 -2.68 1.24
C ILE A 72 -5.04 -2.76 2.05
N ALA A 73 -4.84 -3.83 2.83
CA ALA A 73 -3.62 -4.04 3.57
C ALA A 73 -2.39 -4.15 2.64
N GLY A 74 -2.52 -4.87 1.52
CA GLY A 74 -1.47 -4.94 0.49
C GLY A 74 -1.20 -3.60 -0.19
N PHE A 75 -2.25 -2.83 -0.51
CA PHE A 75 -2.12 -1.48 -1.03
C PHE A 75 -1.38 -0.54 -0.05
N TYR A 76 -1.76 -0.59 1.23
CA TYR A 76 -1.12 0.19 2.29
C TYR A 76 0.32 -0.25 2.54
N LEU A 77 0.60 -1.56 2.46
CA LEU A 77 1.96 -2.09 2.57
C LEU A 77 2.90 -1.44 1.55
N ALA A 78 2.43 -1.31 0.30
CA ALA A 78 3.22 -0.72 -0.77
C ALA A 78 3.33 0.82 -0.66
N CYS A 79 2.21 1.53 -0.53
CA CYS A 79 2.16 2.99 -0.70
C CYS A 79 1.63 3.80 0.49
N GLY A 80 1.43 3.17 1.65
CA GLY A 80 0.94 3.83 2.85
C GLY A 80 1.86 4.95 3.34
N TRP A 81 1.37 5.90 4.13
CA TRP A 81 2.20 7.02 4.60
C TRP A 81 3.21 6.65 5.70
N ALA A 82 2.98 5.59 6.48
CA ALA A 82 3.84 5.21 7.61
C ALA A 82 5.25 4.77 7.17
N LYS A 83 6.18 4.60 8.12
CA LYS A 83 7.51 4.01 7.84
C LYS A 83 7.37 2.56 7.37
N TRP A 84 8.32 2.09 6.55
CA TRP A 84 8.26 0.77 5.92
C TRP A 84 8.03 -0.38 6.92
N TRP A 85 8.75 -0.39 8.05
CA TRP A 85 8.62 -1.45 9.06
C TRP A 85 7.24 -1.45 9.74
N VAL A 86 6.62 -0.28 9.91
CA VAL A 86 5.28 -0.15 10.48
C VAL A 86 4.25 -0.73 9.52
N ARG A 87 4.41 -0.49 8.21
CA ARG A 87 3.54 -1.07 7.19
C ARG A 87 3.58 -2.60 7.20
N TRP A 88 4.77 -3.19 7.40
CA TRP A 88 4.94 -4.63 7.57
C TRP A 88 4.24 -5.15 8.83
N LEU A 89 4.31 -4.42 9.94
CA LEU A 89 3.60 -4.77 11.17
C LEU A 89 2.08 -4.74 10.97
N VAL A 90 1.55 -3.74 10.26
CA VAL A 90 0.12 -3.68 9.91
C VAL A 90 -0.28 -4.85 9.01
N ALA A 91 0.52 -5.17 7.99
CA ALA A 91 0.25 -6.30 7.12
C ALA A 91 0.25 -7.63 7.88
N PHE A 92 1.23 -7.85 8.76
CA PHE A 92 1.31 -9.03 9.62
C PHE A 92 0.12 -9.11 10.58
N GLY A 93 -0.21 -8.00 11.25
CA GLY A 93 -1.36 -7.89 12.14
C GLY A 93 -2.69 -8.16 11.42
N ALA A 94 -2.83 -7.71 10.18
CA ALA A 94 -3.99 -7.99 9.34
C ALA A 94 -4.11 -9.49 9.00
N VAL A 95 -3.02 -10.15 8.60
CA VAL A 95 -3.02 -11.61 8.38
C VAL A 95 -3.46 -12.35 9.64
N VAL A 96 -2.87 -12.01 10.79
CA VAL A 96 -3.22 -12.64 12.07
C VAL A 96 -4.69 -12.40 12.41
N ALA A 97 -5.19 -11.17 12.26
CA ALA A 97 -6.59 -10.83 12.54
C ALA A 97 -7.55 -11.63 11.64
N PHE A 98 -7.33 -11.65 10.32
CA PHE A 98 -8.20 -12.39 9.38
C PHE A 98 -8.12 -13.90 9.55
N SER A 99 -7.00 -14.43 10.05
CA SER A 99 -6.81 -15.86 10.29
C SER A 99 -7.40 -16.32 11.62
N ILE A 100 -7.27 -15.51 12.68
CA ILE A 100 -7.84 -15.79 14.00
C ILE A 100 -9.37 -15.88 13.92
N THR A 101 -10.02 -15.09 13.07
CA THR A 101 -11.47 -15.10 12.99
C THR A 101 -12.04 -16.33 12.28
N MET A 102 -11.19 -17.16 11.69
CA MET A 102 -11.48 -18.53 11.21
C MET A 102 -11.26 -19.60 12.30
N ILE A 103 -11.20 -19.22 13.58
CA ILE A 103 -10.80 -20.04 14.75
C ILE A 103 -11.44 -21.43 14.88
N GLN A 104 -12.57 -21.73 14.23
CA GLN A 104 -13.11 -23.10 14.26
C GLN A 104 -12.15 -24.12 13.60
N GLN A 105 -11.26 -23.67 12.72
CA GLN A 105 -10.08 -24.41 12.26
C GLN A 105 -8.97 -23.38 12.04
N ILE A 106 -7.90 -23.40 12.85
CA ILE A 106 -6.67 -22.66 12.51
C ILE A 106 -6.08 -23.37 11.29
N ASP A 107 -6.66 -23.06 10.13
CA ASP A 107 -6.32 -23.67 8.87
C ASP A 107 -5.07 -22.94 8.36
N PRO A 108 -3.90 -23.61 8.31
CA PRO A 108 -2.69 -22.99 7.77
C PRO A 108 -2.90 -22.49 6.35
N VAL A 109 -3.85 -23.05 5.59
CA VAL A 109 -4.22 -22.62 4.26
C VAL A 109 -4.73 -21.17 4.26
N ALA A 110 -5.62 -20.80 5.18
CA ALA A 110 -6.20 -19.46 5.24
C ALA A 110 -5.13 -18.39 5.53
N TYR A 111 -4.23 -18.67 6.48
CA TYR A 111 -3.11 -17.80 6.81
C TYR A 111 -2.22 -17.54 5.60
N VAL A 112 -1.87 -18.60 4.86
CA VAL A 112 -1.04 -18.51 3.66
C VAL A 112 -1.78 -17.76 2.55
N MET A 113 -3.06 -18.04 2.33
CA MET A 113 -3.88 -17.37 1.31
C MET A 113 -3.96 -15.85 1.53
N PHE A 114 -4.23 -15.39 2.76
CA PHE A 114 -4.28 -13.96 3.07
C PHE A 114 -2.90 -13.31 2.92
N GLY A 115 -1.84 -13.97 3.40
CA GLY A 115 -0.47 -13.50 3.23
C GLY A 115 -0.11 -13.32 1.75
N VAL A 116 -0.42 -14.33 0.92
CA VAL A 116 -0.19 -14.29 -0.54
C VAL A 116 -0.98 -13.17 -1.18
N LEU A 117 -2.26 -13.00 -0.85
CA LEU A 117 -3.08 -11.95 -1.44
C LEU A 117 -2.56 -10.56 -1.08
N ILE A 118 -2.19 -10.31 0.18
CA ILE A 118 -1.58 -9.04 0.61
C ILE A 118 -0.29 -8.76 -0.18
N MET A 119 0.57 -9.77 -0.35
CA MET A 119 1.80 -9.62 -1.14
C MET A 119 1.49 -9.38 -2.61
N LEU A 120 0.61 -10.15 -3.24
CA LEU A 120 0.21 -9.93 -4.64
C LEU A 120 -0.37 -8.53 -4.84
N SER A 121 -1.24 -8.07 -3.94
CA SER A 121 -1.78 -6.71 -3.95
C SER A 121 -0.66 -5.67 -3.81
N ALA A 122 0.29 -5.83 -2.89
CA ALA A 122 1.43 -4.92 -2.81
C ALA A 122 2.24 -4.92 -4.13
N GLY A 123 2.47 -6.08 -4.72
CA GLY A 123 3.23 -6.26 -5.97
C GLY A 123 2.55 -5.59 -7.16
N PHE A 124 1.24 -5.80 -7.30
CA PHE A 124 0.43 -5.12 -8.32
C PHE A 124 0.39 -3.61 -8.09
N THR A 125 0.41 -3.13 -6.84
CA THR A 125 0.50 -1.69 -6.54
C THR A 125 1.79 -1.11 -7.12
N TYR A 126 2.94 -1.75 -6.90
CA TYR A 126 4.22 -1.34 -7.50
C TYR A 126 4.18 -1.43 -9.03
N LEU A 127 3.66 -2.53 -9.58
CA LEU A 127 3.61 -2.78 -11.02
C LEU A 127 2.76 -1.73 -11.75
N VAL A 128 1.52 -1.51 -11.29
CA VAL A 128 0.60 -0.54 -11.91
C VAL A 128 1.18 0.88 -11.78
N ARG A 129 1.76 1.23 -10.62
CA ARG A 129 2.40 2.54 -10.45
C ARG A 129 3.58 2.73 -11.40
N MET A 130 4.36 1.68 -11.65
CA MET A 130 5.47 1.68 -12.62
C MET A 130 4.95 1.86 -14.05
N ILE A 131 3.91 1.12 -14.46
CA ILE A 131 3.28 1.27 -15.79
C ILE A 131 2.79 2.71 -15.99
N VAL A 132 2.10 3.26 -14.98
CA VAL A 132 1.63 4.66 -15.01
C VAL A 132 2.80 5.64 -15.08
N ALA A 133 3.88 5.42 -14.32
CA ALA A 133 5.08 6.26 -14.37
C ALA A 133 5.71 6.28 -15.77
N VAL A 134 5.81 5.10 -16.42
CA VAL A 134 6.33 4.94 -17.78
C VAL A 134 5.44 5.68 -18.80
N ILE A 135 4.13 5.49 -18.75
CA ILE A 135 3.18 6.17 -19.66
C ILE A 135 3.25 7.70 -19.49
N ARG A 136 3.50 8.20 -18.28
CA ARG A 136 3.59 9.63 -17.98
C ARG A 136 4.98 10.22 -18.20
N GLY A 137 5.99 9.40 -18.46
CA GLY A 137 7.39 9.83 -18.61
C GLY A 137 8.02 10.38 -17.32
N GLU A 138 7.63 9.87 -16.15
CA GLU A 138 8.21 10.27 -14.85
C GLU A 138 9.65 9.70 -14.71
N SER A 139 10.58 10.48 -14.13
CA SER A 139 12.03 10.21 -14.09
C SER A 139 12.45 8.95 -13.29
N SER A 140 13.70 8.50 -13.50
CA SER A 140 14.23 7.19 -13.11
C SER A 140 14.29 6.84 -11.61
N SER A 141 14.29 7.81 -10.68
CA SER A 141 14.44 7.50 -9.24
C SER A 141 13.20 6.79 -8.68
N SER A 142 11.99 7.24 -9.04
CA SER A 142 10.74 6.58 -8.68
C SER A 142 10.62 5.20 -9.31
N GLN A 143 11.17 5.02 -10.53
CA GLN A 143 11.15 3.73 -11.24
C GLN A 143 12.06 2.70 -10.57
N ARG A 144 13.25 3.10 -10.08
CA ARG A 144 14.17 2.20 -9.37
C ARG A 144 13.57 1.68 -8.06
N PHE A 145 12.89 2.55 -7.31
CA PHE A 145 12.20 2.15 -6.08
C PHE A 145 11.07 1.15 -6.35
N THR A 146 10.28 1.37 -7.42
CA THR A 146 9.22 0.44 -7.81
C THR A 146 9.76 -0.91 -8.29
N ILE A 147 10.91 -0.94 -8.98
CA ILE A 147 11.54 -2.19 -9.42
C ILE A 147 12.04 -2.99 -8.22
N PHE A 148 12.72 -2.35 -7.26
CA PHE A 148 13.18 -3.04 -6.05
C PHE A 148 12.02 -3.58 -5.21
N GLY A 149 10.97 -2.76 -5.02
CA GLY A 149 9.75 -3.19 -4.35
C GLY A 149 9.08 -4.38 -5.05
N LEU A 150 9.01 -4.34 -6.39
CA LEU A 150 8.46 -5.44 -7.19
C LEU A 150 9.31 -6.70 -7.08
N MET A 151 10.64 -6.61 -7.12
CA MET A 151 11.52 -7.76 -6.93
C MET A 151 11.34 -8.42 -5.55
N LEU A 152 11.29 -7.61 -4.49
CA LEU A 152 11.11 -8.09 -3.12
C LEU A 152 9.75 -8.78 -2.95
N VAL A 153 8.68 -8.15 -3.44
CA VAL A 153 7.34 -8.71 -3.34
C VAL A 153 7.18 -9.96 -4.20
N THR A 154 7.78 -10.00 -5.39
CA THR A 154 7.77 -11.20 -6.25
C THR A 154 8.55 -12.34 -5.60
N GLY A 155 9.68 -12.05 -4.96
CA GLY A 155 10.45 -13.05 -4.20
C GLY A 155 9.65 -13.63 -3.04
N ILE A 156 8.97 -12.79 -2.27
CA ILE A 156 8.11 -13.24 -1.15
C ILE A 156 6.90 -14.01 -1.68
N ALA A 157 6.25 -13.53 -2.74
CA ALA A 157 5.14 -14.24 -3.38
C ALA A 157 5.57 -15.62 -3.91
N ALA A 158 6.78 -15.74 -4.46
CA ALA A 158 7.34 -17.02 -4.88
C ALA A 158 7.58 -17.95 -3.69
N VAL A 159 8.13 -17.46 -2.58
CA VAL A 159 8.29 -18.25 -1.34
C VAL A 159 6.94 -18.70 -0.81
N CYS A 160 5.94 -17.83 -0.79
CA CYS A 160 4.60 -18.20 -0.34
C CYS A 160 3.92 -19.19 -1.30
N ALA A 161 4.14 -19.09 -2.62
CA ALA A 161 3.65 -20.06 -3.59
C ALA A 161 4.33 -21.44 -3.41
N VAL A 162 5.62 -21.47 -3.10
CA VAL A 162 6.32 -22.70 -2.71
C VAL A 162 5.74 -23.26 -1.41
N ALA A 163 5.46 -22.40 -0.41
CA ALA A 163 4.81 -22.85 0.82
C ALA A 163 3.42 -23.45 0.56
N MET A 164 2.62 -22.84 -0.34
CA MET A 164 1.34 -23.39 -0.78
C MET A 164 1.52 -24.75 -1.46
N SER A 165 2.55 -24.95 -2.29
CA SER A 165 2.78 -26.23 -2.97
C SER A 165 3.07 -27.41 -2.04
N ASN A 166 3.44 -27.15 -0.77
CA ASN A 166 3.66 -28.18 0.24
C ASN A 166 2.38 -28.58 1.00
N LEU A 167 1.27 -27.88 0.79
CA LEU A 167 0.00 -28.17 1.43
C LEU A 167 -0.78 -29.24 0.62
N PRO A 168 -1.43 -30.22 1.29
CA PRO A 168 -2.10 -31.33 0.63
C PRO A 168 -3.21 -30.88 -0.34
N GLU A 169 -3.87 -29.76 -0.07
CA GLU A 169 -4.91 -29.16 -0.91
C GLU A 169 -4.39 -28.64 -2.27
N PHE A 170 -3.07 -28.48 -2.40
CA PHE A 170 -2.39 -27.91 -3.56
C PHE A 170 -1.51 -28.91 -4.31
N GLN A 171 -1.53 -30.19 -3.92
CA GLN A 171 -0.79 -31.25 -4.60
C GLN A 171 -1.33 -31.54 -6.00
N GLU A 172 -2.61 -31.24 -6.26
CA GLU A 172 -3.14 -31.21 -7.62
C GLU A 172 -2.68 -29.93 -8.33
N PRO A 173 -1.79 -30.02 -9.34
CA PRO A 173 -1.15 -28.86 -9.95
C PRO A 173 -2.16 -27.93 -10.62
N ALA A 174 -3.23 -28.47 -11.21
CA ALA A 174 -4.31 -27.70 -11.82
C ALA A 174 -5.06 -26.85 -10.79
N ARG A 175 -5.39 -27.43 -9.63
CA ARG A 175 -6.09 -26.73 -8.55
C ARG A 175 -5.21 -25.66 -7.89
N GLY A 176 -3.92 -25.96 -7.70
CA GLY A 176 -2.98 -24.95 -7.19
C GLY A 176 -2.80 -23.78 -8.16
N ALA A 177 -2.64 -24.07 -9.46
CA ALA A 177 -2.52 -23.03 -10.49
C ALA A 177 -3.78 -22.17 -10.59
N SER A 178 -4.99 -22.77 -10.52
CA SER A 178 -6.24 -22.01 -10.59
C SER A 178 -6.37 -21.04 -9.42
N ILE A 179 -6.03 -21.46 -8.20
CA ILE A 179 -6.06 -20.59 -7.00
C ILE A 179 -5.07 -19.43 -7.15
N VAL A 180 -3.84 -19.68 -7.60
CA VAL A 180 -2.84 -18.61 -7.81
C VAL A 180 -3.30 -17.61 -8.86
N ILE A 181 -3.87 -18.08 -9.98
CA ILE A 181 -4.41 -17.20 -11.03
C ILE A 181 -5.59 -16.38 -10.49
N MET A 182 -6.53 -17.01 -9.76
CA MET A 182 -7.65 -16.30 -9.14
C MET A 182 -7.16 -15.24 -8.15
N MET A 183 -6.19 -15.57 -7.29
CA MET A 183 -5.56 -14.64 -6.36
C MET A 183 -4.86 -13.48 -7.09
N ALA A 184 -4.24 -13.74 -8.24
CA ALA A 184 -3.66 -12.69 -9.07
C ALA A 184 -4.73 -11.77 -9.67
N CYS A 185 -5.83 -12.33 -10.19
CA CYS A 185 -6.99 -11.57 -10.67
C CYS A 185 -7.61 -10.73 -9.55
N PHE A 186 -7.74 -11.30 -8.35
CA PHE A 186 -8.20 -10.63 -7.14
C PHE A 186 -7.29 -9.46 -6.78
N GLY A 187 -5.99 -9.71 -6.65
CA GLY A 187 -5.00 -8.68 -6.32
C GLY A 187 -5.05 -7.51 -7.32
N LEU A 188 -5.04 -7.80 -8.62
CA LEU A 188 -5.12 -6.78 -9.66
C LEU A 188 -6.42 -5.97 -9.60
N CYS A 189 -7.57 -6.64 -9.41
CA CYS A 189 -8.85 -5.97 -9.28
C CYS A 189 -8.87 -5.02 -8.09
N LEU A 190 -8.49 -5.51 -6.91
CA LEU A 190 -8.49 -4.76 -5.65
C LEU A 190 -7.56 -3.55 -5.71
N ILE A 191 -6.37 -3.68 -6.31
CA ILE A 191 -5.46 -2.54 -6.49
C ILE A 191 -6.01 -1.51 -7.45
N THR A 192 -6.68 -1.93 -8.52
CA THR A 192 -7.32 -0.98 -9.43
C THR A 192 -8.42 -0.19 -8.71
N GLN A 193 -9.14 -0.80 -7.76
CA GLN A 193 -10.08 -0.07 -6.89
C GLN A 193 -9.41 1.01 -6.01
N CYS A 194 -8.15 0.79 -5.62
CA CYS A 194 -7.41 1.73 -4.77
C CYS A 194 -6.66 2.82 -5.58
N SER A 195 -6.46 2.59 -6.88
CA SER A 195 -5.69 3.48 -7.76
C SER A 195 -6.20 4.95 -7.86
N PRO A 196 -7.51 5.27 -7.70
CA PRO A 196 -7.95 6.66 -7.66
C PRO A 196 -7.27 7.50 -6.58
N LEU A 197 -6.81 6.88 -5.49
CA LEU A 197 -6.13 7.58 -4.38
C LEU A 197 -4.75 8.13 -4.74
N TRP A 198 -4.15 7.69 -5.85
CA TRP A 198 -2.92 8.28 -6.35
C TRP A 198 -3.15 9.62 -7.03
N THR A 199 -4.39 9.94 -7.39
CA THR A 199 -4.69 11.13 -8.17
C THR A 199 -4.78 12.37 -7.28
N THR A 200 -4.27 13.50 -7.78
CA THR A 200 -4.31 14.80 -7.09
C THR A 200 -5.41 15.71 -7.62
N SER A 201 -6.04 15.32 -8.72
CA SER A 201 -7.05 16.13 -9.42
C SER A 201 -8.20 15.27 -9.91
N GLN A 202 -9.41 15.81 -9.86
CA GLN A 202 -10.63 15.12 -10.26
C GLN A 202 -10.56 14.62 -11.72
N ARG A 203 -9.95 15.42 -12.62
CA ARG A 203 -9.75 15.02 -14.03
C ARG A 203 -8.84 13.80 -14.17
N GLN A 204 -7.83 13.65 -13.31
CA GLN A 204 -6.98 12.46 -13.30
C GLN A 204 -7.71 11.26 -12.68
N ALA A 205 -8.62 11.46 -11.73
CA ALA A 205 -9.38 10.39 -11.09
C ALA A 205 -10.30 9.64 -12.07
N ILE A 206 -10.92 10.35 -13.02
CA ILE A 206 -11.88 9.78 -13.98
C ILE A 206 -11.38 8.49 -14.66
N PRO A 207 -10.22 8.45 -15.33
CA PRO A 207 -9.74 7.23 -15.98
C PRO A 207 -9.45 6.09 -14.99
N PHE A 208 -8.99 6.37 -13.77
CA PHE A 208 -8.74 5.34 -12.76
C PHE A 208 -10.04 4.78 -12.17
N VAL A 209 -11.05 5.62 -11.98
CA VAL A 209 -12.39 5.17 -11.55
C VAL A 209 -13.03 4.34 -12.66
N ALA A 210 -12.92 4.78 -13.92
CA ALA A 210 -13.41 4.02 -15.06
C ALA A 210 -12.74 2.64 -15.15
N SER A 211 -11.41 2.56 -15.03
CA SER A 211 -10.69 1.28 -15.05
C SER A 211 -11.06 0.39 -13.86
N ALA A 212 -11.26 0.98 -12.68
CA ALA A 212 -11.70 0.26 -11.49
C ALA A 212 -13.08 -0.38 -11.69
N VAL A 213 -14.06 0.37 -12.19
CA VAL A 213 -15.41 -0.14 -12.49
C VAL A 213 -15.36 -1.20 -13.58
N SER A 214 -14.64 -0.96 -14.68
CA SER A 214 -14.51 -1.93 -15.77
C SER A 214 -13.91 -3.25 -15.28
N LEU A 215 -12.86 -3.19 -14.45
CA LEU A 215 -12.22 -4.41 -13.96
C LEU A 215 -13.10 -5.15 -12.93
N ALA A 216 -13.86 -4.42 -12.09
CA ALA A 216 -14.84 -5.04 -11.19
C ALA A 216 -15.95 -5.80 -11.95
N LEU A 217 -16.35 -5.29 -13.11
CA LEU A 217 -17.35 -5.95 -13.97
C LEU A 217 -16.76 -7.13 -14.74
N LEU A 218 -15.51 -7.05 -15.19
CA LEU A 218 -14.86 -8.10 -15.99
C LEU A 218 -14.30 -9.26 -15.16
N MET A 219 -13.91 -9.01 -13.91
CA MET A 219 -13.28 -9.96 -13.01
C MET A 219 -14.08 -11.27 -12.82
N PRO A 220 -15.41 -11.27 -12.57
CA PRO A 220 -16.18 -12.51 -12.45
C PRO A 220 -16.07 -13.38 -13.71
N PHE A 221 -16.10 -12.77 -14.89
CA PHE A 221 -15.98 -13.50 -16.17
C PHE A 221 -14.59 -14.09 -16.34
N ALA A 222 -13.54 -13.35 -15.95
CA ALA A 222 -12.17 -13.87 -15.95
C ALA A 222 -12.03 -15.09 -15.04
N ILE A 223 -12.66 -15.07 -13.86
CA ILE A 223 -12.62 -16.20 -12.92
C ILE A 223 -13.44 -17.38 -13.42
N CYS A 224 -14.64 -17.15 -13.96
CA CYS A 224 -15.42 -18.19 -14.62
C CYS A 224 -14.64 -18.84 -15.77
N LEU A 225 -13.87 -18.06 -16.53
CA LEU A 225 -12.99 -18.58 -17.58
C LEU A 225 -11.86 -19.44 -17.00
N VAL A 226 -11.27 -19.06 -15.86
CA VAL A 226 -10.26 -19.89 -15.17
C VAL A 226 -10.87 -21.22 -14.71
N PHE A 227 -12.07 -21.19 -14.13
CA PHE A 227 -12.81 -22.40 -13.80
C PHE A 227 -13.01 -23.25 -15.05
N TYR A 228 -13.56 -22.70 -16.13
CA TYR A 228 -13.80 -23.41 -17.38
C TYR A 228 -12.55 -24.08 -17.98
N LEU A 229 -11.41 -23.40 -17.95
CA LEU A 229 -10.18 -23.86 -18.60
C LEU A 229 -9.39 -24.88 -17.77
N ILE A 230 -9.52 -24.84 -16.44
CA ILE A 230 -8.66 -25.60 -15.53
C ILE A 230 -9.43 -26.63 -14.71
N GLN A 231 -10.71 -26.37 -14.43
CA GLN A 231 -11.56 -27.23 -13.62
C GLN A 231 -12.77 -27.68 -14.46
N ASP A 232 -12.91 -28.99 -14.67
CA ASP A 232 -14.01 -29.59 -15.44
C ASP A 232 -15.41 -29.38 -14.79
N GLN A 233 -15.50 -28.58 -13.72
CA GLN A 233 -16.74 -28.22 -13.04
C GLN A 233 -16.86 -26.70 -12.94
N MET A 234 -17.87 -26.15 -13.63
CA MET A 234 -18.24 -24.74 -13.48
C MET A 234 -19.11 -24.53 -12.24
N PRO A 235 -18.70 -23.66 -11.31
CA PRO A 235 -19.61 -23.22 -10.25
C PRO A 235 -20.74 -22.37 -10.85
N PRO A 236 -21.89 -22.24 -10.15
CA PRO A 236 -22.95 -21.32 -10.55
C PRO A 236 -22.40 -19.90 -10.70
N ILE A 237 -22.62 -19.26 -11.86
CA ILE A 237 -22.11 -17.91 -12.17
C ILE A 237 -22.47 -16.90 -11.07
N TRP A 238 -23.68 -17.02 -10.51
CA TRP A 238 -24.14 -16.15 -9.44
C TRP A 238 -23.24 -16.18 -8.20
N ASN A 239 -22.69 -17.34 -7.83
CA ASN A 239 -21.80 -17.47 -6.67
C ASN A 239 -20.47 -16.75 -6.93
N VAL A 240 -19.94 -16.83 -8.16
CA VAL A 240 -18.71 -16.13 -8.54
C VAL A 240 -18.92 -14.62 -8.60
N VAL A 241 -20.02 -14.18 -9.22
CA VAL A 241 -20.35 -12.76 -9.37
C VAL A 241 -20.58 -12.10 -8.01
N SER A 242 -21.40 -12.69 -7.16
CA SER A 242 -21.70 -12.17 -5.82
C SER A 242 -20.43 -12.07 -4.96
N ALA A 243 -19.59 -13.10 -4.96
CA ALA A 243 -18.31 -13.09 -4.27
C ALA A 243 -17.38 -11.96 -4.74
N CYS A 244 -17.16 -11.82 -6.05
CA CYS A 244 -16.29 -10.80 -6.62
C CYS A 244 -16.80 -9.38 -6.35
N TRP A 245 -18.10 -9.17 -6.46
CA TRP A 245 -18.71 -7.87 -6.20
C TRP A 245 -18.68 -7.54 -4.71
N LEU A 246 -18.86 -8.51 -3.83
CA LEU A 246 -18.72 -8.33 -2.39
C LEU A 246 -17.29 -7.89 -2.04
N MET A 247 -16.25 -8.48 -2.64
CA MET A 247 -14.86 -8.05 -2.48
C MET A 247 -14.64 -6.59 -2.92
N ALA A 248 -15.14 -6.21 -4.10
CA ALA A 248 -14.98 -4.85 -4.61
C ALA A 248 -15.75 -3.83 -3.77
N PHE A 249 -16.99 -4.16 -3.41
CA PHE A 249 -17.85 -3.30 -2.59
C PHE A 249 -17.27 -3.07 -1.20
N THR A 250 -16.82 -4.13 -0.53
CA THR A 250 -16.17 -4.02 0.79
C THR A 250 -14.91 -3.19 0.72
N THR A 251 -14.14 -3.30 -0.36
CA THR A 251 -12.98 -2.43 -0.59
C THR A 251 -13.39 -0.97 -0.58
N TRP A 252 -14.43 -0.58 -1.31
CA TRP A 252 -14.89 0.82 -1.36
C TRP A 252 -15.43 1.30 -0.03
N VAL A 253 -16.30 0.52 0.60
CA VAL A 253 -16.93 0.86 1.89
C VAL A 253 -15.90 1.01 3.00
N THR A 254 -14.77 0.29 2.92
CA THR A 254 -13.69 0.41 3.90
C THR A 254 -12.73 1.54 3.56
N LEU A 255 -12.29 1.60 2.30
CA LEU A 255 -11.20 2.47 1.86
C LEU A 255 -11.59 3.94 1.90
N TYR A 256 -12.76 4.32 1.39
CA TYR A 256 -13.13 5.73 1.27
C TYR A 256 -13.37 6.40 2.63
N PRO A 257 -14.08 5.78 3.59
CA PRO A 257 -14.18 6.32 4.94
C PRO A 257 -12.81 6.44 5.62
N LEU A 258 -11.92 5.46 5.43
CA LEU A 258 -10.56 5.51 5.95
C LEU A 258 -9.83 6.75 5.43
N VAL A 259 -9.88 7.01 4.12
CA VAL A 259 -9.29 8.21 3.50
C VAL A 259 -9.87 9.49 4.08
N PHE A 260 -11.18 9.54 4.31
CA PHE A 260 -11.84 10.70 4.91
C PHE A 260 -11.37 10.94 6.36
N VAL A 261 -11.26 9.90 7.17
CA VAL A 261 -10.74 9.98 8.55
C VAL A 261 -9.30 10.49 8.56
N PHE A 262 -8.44 9.96 7.70
CA PHE A 262 -7.06 10.42 7.56
C PHE A 262 -6.97 11.89 7.17
N TYR A 263 -7.81 12.32 6.23
CA TYR A 263 -7.86 13.71 5.81
C TYR A 263 -8.34 14.63 6.94
N GLY A 264 -9.35 14.23 7.70
CA GLY A 264 -9.84 14.97 8.86
C GLY A 264 -8.80 15.15 9.97
N MET A 265 -7.82 14.23 10.07
CA MET A 265 -6.69 14.33 10.99
C MET A 265 -5.49 15.11 10.43
N GLY A 266 -5.62 15.72 9.25
CA GLY A 266 -4.53 16.42 8.58
C GLY A 266 -3.47 15.50 7.97
N GLY A 267 -3.75 14.20 7.90
CA GLY A 267 -2.88 13.18 7.32
C GLY A 267 -3.30 12.77 5.90
N SER A 268 -2.55 11.82 5.34
CA SER A 268 -2.88 11.15 4.08
C SER A 268 -2.69 9.65 4.27
N LEU A 269 -3.61 8.84 3.78
CA LEU A 269 -3.46 7.38 3.81
C LEU A 269 -2.26 6.93 2.95
N VAL A 270 -2.15 7.54 1.78
CA VAL A 270 -1.10 7.30 0.78
C VAL A 270 0.02 8.31 1.00
N ASP A 271 1.26 7.84 0.93
CA ASP A 271 2.45 8.68 0.97
C ASP A 271 2.40 9.74 -0.16
N PRO A 272 2.61 11.04 0.13
CA PRO A 272 2.58 12.09 -0.88
C PRO A 272 3.52 11.84 -2.07
N SER A 273 4.65 11.14 -1.87
CA SER A 273 5.59 10.78 -2.94
C SER A 273 4.99 9.83 -3.99
N TRP A 274 3.95 9.09 -3.63
CA TRP A 274 3.24 8.18 -4.52
C TRP A 274 2.17 8.86 -5.36
N LYS A 275 1.73 10.06 -4.97
CA LYS A 275 0.70 10.81 -5.69
C LYS A 275 1.21 11.29 -7.05
N LEU A 276 0.31 11.27 -8.03
CA LEU A 276 0.58 11.70 -9.39
C LEU A 276 0.73 13.21 -9.46
N LYS A 277 1.88 13.67 -9.95
CA LYS A 277 2.12 15.10 -10.21
C LYS A 277 1.20 15.61 -11.32
N PRO A 278 0.72 16.87 -11.25
CA PRO A 278 -0.03 17.48 -12.34
C PRO A 278 0.79 17.51 -13.64
N ARG A 279 0.20 17.11 -14.77
CA ARG A 279 0.89 17.06 -16.09
C ARG A 279 1.29 18.44 -16.61
N TYR A 280 0.81 19.53 -15.99
CA TYR A 280 0.98 20.91 -16.45
C TYR A 280 2.18 21.63 -15.85
N GLU A 281 2.88 21.06 -14.87
CA GLU A 281 4.22 21.53 -14.51
C GLU A 281 5.23 20.95 -15.51
N ARG A 282 5.16 21.38 -16.77
CA ARG A 282 6.40 21.42 -17.55
C ARG A 282 7.29 22.40 -16.80
N PRO A 283 8.50 22.01 -16.36
CA PRO A 283 9.45 23.02 -15.92
C PRO A 283 9.51 24.03 -17.06
N HIS A 284 9.19 25.29 -16.78
CA HIS A 284 9.64 26.38 -17.62
C HIS A 284 11.14 26.14 -17.72
N ARG A 285 11.58 25.60 -18.86
CA ARG A 285 12.99 25.59 -19.22
C ARG A 285 13.33 27.08 -19.11
N PRO A 286 14.14 27.53 -18.12
CA PRO A 286 14.57 28.91 -18.13
C PRO A 286 15.15 29.08 -19.52
N ALA A 287 14.62 30.08 -20.25
CA ALA A 287 15.16 30.44 -21.55
C ALA A 287 16.67 30.41 -21.36
N ARG A 288 17.34 29.53 -22.10
CA ARG A 288 18.79 29.51 -22.13
C ARG A 288 19.12 30.91 -22.59
N ILE A 289 19.46 31.80 -21.66
CA ILE A 289 20.00 33.10 -21.99
C ILE A 289 21.26 32.71 -22.72
N GLU A 290 21.19 32.77 -24.04
CA GLU A 290 22.35 32.89 -24.90
C GLU A 290 23.00 34.19 -24.45
N ALA A 291 23.77 34.12 -23.35
CA ALA A 291 24.81 35.06 -23.08
C ALA A 291 25.85 34.78 -24.18
N GLU A 292 25.59 35.35 -25.36
CA GLU A 292 26.45 36.41 -25.90
C GLU A 292 27.89 36.25 -25.39
N VAL A 293 28.59 35.23 -25.90
CA VAL A 293 30.05 35.23 -25.93
C VAL A 293 30.42 36.04 -27.18
N ASP A 294 30.13 37.33 -27.11
CA ASP A 294 30.68 38.37 -27.97
C ASP A 294 31.68 39.14 -27.09
N VAL A 295 32.85 38.53 -26.86
CA VAL A 295 33.99 39.23 -26.25
C VAL A 295 35.20 39.07 -27.17
N LEU A 296 35.27 40.04 -28.08
CA LEU A 296 36.45 40.70 -28.61
C LEU A 296 37.57 39.83 -29.21
N MET A 297 37.57 39.85 -30.54
CA MET A 297 38.74 40.25 -31.32
C MET A 297 39.46 41.44 -30.66
N SER A 298 40.68 41.21 -30.16
CA SER A 298 41.75 42.20 -30.13
C SER A 298 43.10 41.50 -30.03
N ASP A 299 43.64 41.07 -31.17
CA ASP A 299 45.05 41.37 -31.47
C ASP A 299 45.14 42.89 -31.72
N PRO A 300 46.22 43.62 -31.35
CA PRO A 300 47.61 43.20 -31.48
C PRO A 300 48.54 43.61 -30.31
N GLY A 301 49.72 42.99 -30.19
CA GLY A 301 50.74 43.46 -29.24
C GLY A 301 52.09 42.78 -29.36
N ASP A 302 52.95 43.37 -30.18
CA ASP A 302 54.40 43.21 -30.21
C ASP A 302 55.04 43.30 -28.81
N GLY A 303 56.12 42.54 -28.58
CA GLY A 303 57.17 42.94 -27.63
C GLY A 303 57.80 41.86 -26.75
N ASN A 304 58.60 40.96 -27.34
CA ASN A 304 60.02 40.68 -26.98
C ASN A 304 60.52 39.39 -27.63
#